data_AF-A0A0X3PUA2-F1
#
_entry.id   AF-A0A0X3PUA2-F1
#
_cell.length_a   1.000
_cell.length_b   1.000
_cell.length_c   1.000
_cell.angle_alpha   90.00
_cell.angle_beta   90.00
_cell.angle_gamma   90.00
#
_symmetry.space_group_name_H-M   'P 1'
#
loop_
_entity.id
_entity.type
_entity.pdbx_description
1 polymer ?
#
loop_
_entity_poly.entity_id
_entity_poly.type
_entity_poly.pdbx_seq_one_letter_code
_entity_poly.pdbx_strand_id
1 'polypeptide(L)'
;KFNHSKAQKRLDNFCTFRTSESVGAPSWFNYEQDRLEIFMDFVRTKMISVLGFTQEGVLCMLLRAGEWAKWAASPQELYKAWQTWDDVFLCDERAQIGGIAFIMDLEGMSKRDFMKFQDPRASKLSTMYLQEALPFRVNKMIYLNMPTFFELFLKAASVWFSEKLKSKILMLQKDLTPAYESVPGLEELMPAEYNGGNCSFEEICEKNIKEFSKIPKNYLDFGISVDEAKRPSDSKNLMRVYKDLSPELMGISGNYVKIEDEI
;
A
#
# COMPACT_ATOMS: atom_id res chain seq x y z
N LYS A 1 -9.49 -20.76 8.31
CA LYS A 1 -9.18 -20.42 6.89
C LYS A 1 -10.32 -20.98 6.01
N PHE A 2 -10.44 -20.58 4.74
CA PHE A 2 -11.46 -21.12 3.81
C PHE A 2 -12.93 -21.01 4.27
N ASN A 3 -13.28 -19.92 4.98
CA ASN A 3 -14.65 -19.68 5.39
C ASN A 3 -15.41 -18.95 4.26
N HIS A 4 -16.43 -19.61 3.72
CA HIS A 4 -17.17 -19.13 2.55
C HIS A 4 -17.76 -17.73 2.73
N SER A 5 -18.48 -17.46 3.84
CA SER A 5 -19.11 -16.16 4.05
C SER A 5 -18.10 -15.02 4.23
N LYS A 6 -16.96 -15.28 4.89
CA LYS A 6 -15.85 -14.31 4.99
C LYS A 6 -15.19 -14.05 3.63
N ALA A 7 -15.03 -15.09 2.81
CA ALA A 7 -14.49 -14.95 1.46
C ALA A 7 -15.43 -14.16 0.55
N GLN A 8 -16.73 -14.49 0.55
CA GLN A 8 -17.76 -13.76 -0.21
C GLN A 8 -17.78 -12.29 0.17
N LYS A 9 -17.82 -11.97 1.48
CA LYS A 9 -17.79 -10.58 1.96
C LYS A 9 -16.53 -9.83 1.48
N ARG A 10 -15.36 -10.47 1.50
CA ARG A 10 -14.11 -9.85 1.03
C ARG A 10 -14.16 -9.61 -0.48
N LEU A 11 -14.65 -10.56 -1.25
CA LEU A 11 -14.81 -10.44 -2.70
C LEU A 11 -15.80 -9.33 -3.07
N ASP A 12 -16.95 -9.28 -2.40
CA ASP A 12 -17.95 -8.21 -2.60
C ASP A 12 -17.32 -6.84 -2.32
N ASN A 13 -16.57 -6.69 -1.23
CA ASN A 13 -15.87 -5.45 -0.91
C ASN A 13 -14.80 -5.09 -1.95
N PHE A 14 -14.02 -6.08 -2.39
CA PHE A 14 -13.00 -5.91 -3.42
C PHE A 14 -13.59 -5.38 -4.72
N CYS A 15 -14.64 -6.02 -5.22
CA CYS A 15 -15.31 -5.59 -6.44
C CYS A 15 -15.95 -4.22 -6.27
N THR A 16 -16.67 -3.99 -5.16
CA THR A 16 -17.34 -2.70 -4.88
C THR A 16 -16.35 -1.54 -4.84
N PHE A 17 -15.21 -1.72 -4.18
CA PHE A 17 -14.19 -0.68 -4.09
C PHE A 17 -13.63 -0.30 -5.48
N ARG A 18 -13.50 -1.29 -6.37
CA ARG A 18 -12.95 -1.10 -7.72
C ARG A 18 -13.94 -0.56 -8.73
N THR A 19 -15.26 -0.69 -8.49
CA THR A 19 -16.27 -0.34 -9.50
C THR A 19 -17.25 0.76 -9.06
N SER A 20 -17.34 1.08 -7.77
CA SER A 20 -18.32 2.07 -7.27
C SER A 20 -17.69 3.44 -7.00
N GLU A 21 -18.16 4.47 -7.70
CA GLU A 21 -17.76 5.88 -7.48
C GLU A 21 -18.19 6.43 -6.12
N SER A 22 -19.28 5.91 -5.55
CA SER A 22 -19.84 6.42 -4.29
C SER A 22 -19.17 5.81 -3.06
N VAL A 23 -18.56 4.63 -3.22
CA VAL A 23 -17.99 3.86 -2.11
C VAL A 23 -16.48 3.72 -2.24
N GLY A 24 -15.98 3.51 -3.45
CA GLY A 24 -14.59 3.13 -3.72
C GLY A 24 -13.78 4.21 -4.43
N ALA A 25 -12.79 3.74 -5.19
CA ALA A 25 -11.89 4.57 -5.98
C ALA A 25 -11.65 3.94 -7.37
N PRO A 26 -12.69 3.80 -8.22
CA PRO A 26 -12.56 3.15 -9.53
C PRO A 26 -11.49 3.78 -10.42
N SER A 27 -11.22 5.08 -10.27
CA SER A 27 -10.15 5.78 -11.00
C SER A 27 -8.74 5.22 -10.74
N TRP A 28 -8.51 4.49 -9.65
CA TRP A 28 -7.23 3.81 -9.37
C TRP A 28 -7.05 2.53 -10.19
N PHE A 29 -8.11 2.04 -10.83
CA PHE A 29 -8.14 0.78 -11.59
C PHE A 29 -8.48 1.00 -13.07
N ASN A 30 -8.61 2.25 -13.50
CA ASN A 30 -8.88 2.58 -14.89
C ASN A 30 -7.56 2.77 -15.66
N TYR A 31 -7.24 1.79 -16.50
CA TYR A 31 -5.97 1.72 -17.24
C TYR A 31 -6.21 1.99 -18.72
N GLU A 32 -5.58 3.04 -19.25
CA GLU A 32 -5.53 3.32 -20.69
C GLU A 32 -4.33 2.67 -21.36
N GLN A 33 -3.26 2.46 -20.58
CA GLN A 33 -2.01 1.84 -21.01
C GLN A 33 -1.97 0.37 -20.57
N ASP A 34 -1.04 -0.38 -21.14
CA ASP A 34 -0.81 -1.76 -20.75
C ASP A 34 -0.41 -1.85 -19.27
N ARG A 35 -1.12 -2.70 -18.52
CA ARG A 35 -0.91 -2.83 -17.07
C ARG A 35 0.45 -3.44 -16.71
N LEU A 36 0.98 -4.31 -17.56
CA LEU A 36 2.31 -4.87 -17.37
C LEU A 36 3.38 -3.81 -17.61
N GLU A 37 3.18 -2.89 -18.56
CA GLU A 37 4.08 -1.74 -18.75
C GLU A 37 4.08 -0.83 -17.53
N ILE A 38 2.90 -0.45 -17.03
CA ILE A 38 2.76 0.35 -15.78
C ILE A 38 3.48 -0.33 -14.62
N PHE A 39 3.26 -1.65 -14.45
CA PHE A 39 3.93 -2.43 -13.40
C PHE A 39 5.45 -2.42 -13.57
N MET A 40 5.95 -2.68 -14.77
CA MET A 40 7.39 -2.74 -15.03
C MET A 40 8.06 -1.37 -14.86
N ASP A 41 7.41 -0.28 -15.24
CA ASP A 41 7.91 1.07 -14.99
C ASP A 41 7.94 1.38 -13.50
N PHE A 42 6.93 0.94 -12.75
CA PHE A 42 6.91 1.05 -11.31
C PHE A 42 8.06 0.27 -10.64
N VAL A 43 8.28 -0.99 -11.03
CA VAL A 43 9.40 -1.81 -10.56
C VAL A 43 10.75 -1.14 -10.87
N ARG A 44 10.91 -0.58 -12.08
CA ARG A 44 12.15 0.10 -12.51
C ARG A 44 12.47 1.36 -11.70
N THR A 45 11.48 1.95 -11.00
CA THR A 45 11.77 3.04 -10.06
C THR A 45 12.58 2.60 -8.86
N LYS A 46 12.61 1.27 -8.57
CA LYS A 46 13.26 0.66 -7.41
C LYS A 46 12.75 1.22 -6.08
N MET A 47 11.56 1.82 -6.07
CA MET A 47 10.95 2.33 -4.84
C MET A 47 10.46 1.19 -3.93
N ILE A 48 10.04 0.07 -4.52
CA ILE A 48 9.61 -1.14 -3.81
C ILE A 48 10.16 -2.39 -4.48
N SER A 49 10.51 -3.40 -3.68
CA SER A 49 11.02 -4.68 -4.17
C SER A 49 10.66 -5.83 -3.24
N VAL A 50 10.65 -7.06 -3.78
CA VAL A 50 10.45 -8.29 -3.02
C VAL A 50 11.78 -8.75 -2.43
N LEU A 51 11.85 -8.90 -1.12
CA LEU A 51 13.04 -9.46 -0.46
C LEU A 51 13.10 -10.98 -0.55
N GLY A 52 11.93 -11.62 -0.58
CA GLY A 52 11.77 -13.07 -0.68
C GLY A 52 10.67 -13.59 0.22
N PHE A 53 10.61 -14.91 0.36
CA PHE A 53 9.73 -15.59 1.30
C PHE A 53 10.52 -16.08 2.51
N THR A 54 9.98 -15.88 3.71
CA THR A 54 10.51 -16.55 4.90
C THR A 54 10.28 -18.06 4.82
N GLN A 55 10.94 -18.84 5.68
CA GLN A 55 10.70 -20.29 5.77
C GLN A 55 9.23 -20.63 6.10
N GLU A 56 8.51 -19.72 6.78
CA GLU A 56 7.08 -19.85 7.08
C GLU A 56 6.17 -19.42 5.93
N GLY A 57 6.75 -19.01 4.79
CA GLY A 57 6.03 -18.60 3.60
C GLY A 57 5.51 -17.16 3.62
N VAL A 58 5.99 -16.30 4.52
CA VAL A 58 5.62 -14.88 4.53
C VAL A 58 6.41 -14.15 3.45
N LEU A 59 5.71 -13.48 2.53
CA LEU A 59 6.33 -12.63 1.53
C LEU A 59 6.79 -11.32 2.18
N CYS A 60 8.08 -11.03 2.16
CA CYS A 60 8.66 -9.79 2.68
C CYS A 60 8.92 -8.82 1.53
N MET A 61 8.43 -7.59 1.67
CA MET A 61 8.65 -6.50 0.70
C MET A 61 9.26 -5.30 1.41
N LEU A 62 10.20 -4.64 0.76
CA LEU A 62 10.79 -3.39 1.24
C LEU A 62 10.47 -2.26 0.28
N LEU A 63 9.92 -1.19 0.84
CA LEU A 63 9.72 0.10 0.19
C LEU A 63 10.69 1.13 0.78
N ARG A 64 11.30 1.95 -0.09
CA ARG A 64 12.12 3.11 0.29
C ARG A 64 11.42 4.40 -0.13
N ALA A 65 10.95 5.16 0.85
CA ALA A 65 10.09 6.33 0.61
C ALA A 65 10.85 7.58 0.13
N GLY A 66 12.19 7.60 0.21
CA GLY A 66 13.00 8.68 -0.36
C GLY A 66 12.72 8.93 -1.84
N GLU A 67 12.30 7.90 -2.58
CA GLU A 67 11.97 7.98 -4.00
C GLU A 67 10.54 8.49 -4.28
N TRP A 68 9.71 8.66 -3.25
CA TRP A 68 8.30 9.07 -3.39
C TRP A 68 8.14 10.46 -4.01
N ALA A 69 9.13 11.36 -3.83
CA ALA A 69 9.09 12.71 -4.38
C ALA A 69 8.91 12.73 -5.92
N LYS A 70 9.33 11.68 -6.62
CA LYS A 70 9.17 11.51 -8.08
C LYS A 70 7.70 11.47 -8.51
N TRP A 71 6.80 11.08 -7.61
CA TRP A 71 5.37 10.92 -7.85
C TRP A 71 4.51 12.04 -7.27
N ALA A 72 5.12 13.05 -6.65
CA ALA A 72 4.39 14.14 -6.00
C ALA A 72 3.58 15.00 -7.00
N ALA A 73 3.96 15.00 -8.28
CA ALA A 73 3.25 15.72 -9.34
C ALA A 73 2.08 14.91 -9.94
N SER A 74 2.08 13.59 -9.80
CA SER A 74 1.07 12.69 -10.37
C SER A 74 0.64 11.56 -9.41
N PRO A 75 0.04 11.88 -8.24
CA PRO A 75 -0.35 10.86 -7.25
C PRO A 75 -1.23 9.73 -7.82
N GLN A 76 -2.07 10.05 -8.79
CA GLN A 76 -3.00 9.14 -9.45
C GLN A 76 -2.26 8.06 -10.25
N GLU A 77 -1.13 8.40 -10.87
CA GLU A 77 -0.28 7.42 -11.56
C GLU A 77 0.35 6.47 -10.55
N LEU A 78 0.79 6.98 -9.39
CA LEU A 78 1.31 6.13 -8.33
C LEU A 78 0.24 5.18 -7.79
N TYR A 79 -1.00 5.63 -7.59
CA TYR A 79 -2.08 4.74 -7.17
C TYR A 79 -2.30 3.63 -8.19
N LYS A 80 -2.38 3.94 -9.49
CA LYS A 80 -2.54 2.94 -10.56
C LYS A 80 -1.38 1.94 -10.56
N ALA A 81 -0.15 2.43 -10.47
CA ALA A 81 1.06 1.62 -10.38
C ALA A 81 1.04 0.69 -9.17
N TRP A 82 0.68 1.21 -8.00
CA TRP A 82 0.52 0.43 -6.78
C TRP A 82 -0.54 -0.65 -6.93
N GLN A 83 -1.67 -0.35 -7.58
CA GLN A 83 -2.71 -1.35 -7.81
C GLN A 83 -2.26 -2.45 -8.80
N THR A 84 -1.41 -2.12 -9.79
CA THR A 84 -0.81 -3.16 -10.66
C THR A 84 0.18 -4.05 -9.89
N TRP A 85 0.95 -3.47 -8.96
CA TRP A 85 1.80 -4.24 -8.05
C TRP A 85 0.96 -5.20 -7.21
N ASP A 86 -0.07 -4.69 -6.55
CA ASP A 86 -0.98 -5.52 -5.76
C ASP A 86 -1.59 -6.65 -6.60
N ASP A 87 -2.02 -6.38 -7.84
CA ASP A 87 -2.64 -7.39 -8.70
C ASP A 87 -1.67 -8.50 -9.13
N VAL A 88 -0.38 -8.21 -9.34
CA VAL A 88 0.63 -9.26 -9.57
C VAL A 88 0.72 -10.20 -8.38
N PHE A 89 0.77 -9.68 -7.15
CA PHE A 89 0.90 -10.51 -5.94
C PHE A 89 -0.41 -11.18 -5.53
N LEU A 90 -1.55 -10.69 -5.99
CA LEU A 90 -2.81 -11.42 -5.88
C LEU A 90 -2.80 -12.72 -6.67
N CYS A 91 -1.97 -12.84 -7.73
CA CYS A 91 -1.82 -14.08 -8.48
C CYS A 91 -0.81 -15.08 -7.86
N ASP A 92 -0.08 -14.71 -6.80
CA ASP A 92 0.85 -15.61 -6.12
C ASP A 92 0.16 -16.35 -4.96
N GLU A 93 -0.15 -17.63 -5.15
CA GLU A 93 -0.80 -18.48 -4.15
C GLU A 93 -0.02 -18.56 -2.82
N ARG A 94 1.32 -18.46 -2.86
CA ARG A 94 2.14 -18.45 -1.65
C ARG A 94 1.87 -17.18 -0.85
N ALA A 95 1.80 -16.03 -1.52
CA ALA A 95 1.46 -14.75 -0.89
C ALA A 95 0.02 -14.74 -0.35
N GLN A 96 -0.93 -15.37 -1.05
CA GLN A 96 -2.32 -15.50 -0.57
C GLN A 96 -2.41 -16.30 0.74
N ILE A 97 -1.64 -17.39 0.87
CA ILE A 97 -1.70 -18.30 2.02
C ILE A 97 -0.84 -17.79 3.19
N GLY A 98 0.42 -17.45 2.90
CA GLY A 98 1.43 -17.04 3.87
C GLY A 98 1.26 -15.61 4.33
N GLY A 99 0.71 -14.74 3.47
CA GLY A 99 0.57 -13.31 3.74
C GLY A 99 1.84 -12.52 3.50
N ILE A 100 1.75 -11.22 3.79
CA ILE A 100 2.77 -10.23 3.41
C ILE A 100 3.24 -9.46 4.65
N ALA A 101 4.54 -9.27 4.79
CA ALA A 101 5.15 -8.30 5.68
C ALA A 101 5.65 -7.11 4.85
N PHE A 102 5.11 -5.93 5.12
CA PHE A 102 5.52 -4.68 4.47
C PHE A 102 6.55 -3.97 5.35
N ILE A 103 7.74 -3.74 4.82
CA ILE A 103 8.77 -2.91 5.44
C ILE A 103 8.82 -1.60 4.66
N MET A 104 8.69 -0.47 5.35
CA MET A 104 8.70 0.86 4.78
C MET A 104 9.79 1.67 5.45
N ASP A 105 10.89 1.87 4.73
CA ASP A 105 11.93 2.79 5.14
C ASP A 105 11.54 4.21 4.72
N LEU A 106 11.29 5.06 5.71
CA LEU A 106 10.88 6.44 5.51
C LEU A 106 12.04 7.42 5.47
N GLU A 107 13.28 6.93 5.49
CA GLU A 107 14.47 7.76 5.32
C GLU A 107 14.42 8.53 3.99
N GLY A 108 14.81 9.81 4.05
CA GLY A 108 14.79 10.70 2.89
C GLY A 108 13.40 11.24 2.52
N MET A 109 12.33 10.87 3.23
CA MET A 109 10.99 11.41 2.93
C MET A 109 10.93 12.92 3.23
N SER A 110 10.65 13.70 2.18
CA SER A 110 10.48 15.14 2.24
C SER A 110 9.08 15.52 2.73
N LYS A 111 8.99 16.32 3.81
CA LYS A 111 7.70 16.87 4.28
C LYS A 111 6.95 17.61 3.18
N ARG A 112 7.67 18.40 2.38
CA ARG A 112 7.07 19.18 1.28
C ARG A 112 6.42 18.25 0.25
N ASP A 113 7.13 17.21 -0.17
CA ASP A 113 6.66 16.33 -1.23
C ASP A 113 5.59 15.38 -0.71
N PHE A 114 5.69 14.95 0.56
CA PHE A 114 4.60 14.28 1.27
C PHE A 114 3.32 15.13 1.28
N MET A 115 3.39 16.41 1.66
CA MET A 115 2.21 17.28 1.69
C MET A 115 1.59 17.52 0.31
N LYS A 116 2.39 17.54 -0.76
CA LYS A 116 1.86 17.61 -2.14
C LYS A 116 1.12 16.34 -2.55
N PHE A 117 1.60 15.19 -2.08
CA PHE A 117 0.97 13.90 -2.33
C PHE A 117 -0.25 13.66 -1.42
N GLN A 118 -0.26 14.25 -0.23
CA GLN A 118 -1.25 14.00 0.80
C GLN A 118 -2.65 14.42 0.33
N ASP A 119 -3.52 13.43 0.14
CA ASP A 119 -4.96 13.60 -0.04
C ASP A 119 -5.68 12.83 1.09
N PRO A 120 -6.43 13.52 1.99
CA PRO A 120 -7.16 12.87 3.07
C PRO A 120 -8.19 11.86 2.58
N ARG A 121 -8.86 12.15 1.45
CA ARG A 121 -9.83 11.23 0.86
C ARG A 121 -9.12 9.98 0.36
N ALA A 122 -8.02 10.12 -0.39
CA ALA A 122 -7.25 8.97 -0.86
C ALA A 122 -6.62 8.16 0.28
N SER A 123 -6.15 8.82 1.34
CA SER A 123 -5.59 8.15 2.53
C SER A 123 -6.64 7.34 3.29
N LYS A 124 -7.85 7.91 3.45
CA LYS A 124 -9.01 7.23 4.03
C LYS A 124 -9.42 6.02 3.18
N LEU A 125 -9.54 6.21 1.85
CA LEU A 125 -9.89 5.14 0.91
C LEU A 125 -8.82 4.04 0.89
N SER A 126 -7.53 4.38 0.91
CA SER A 126 -6.43 3.41 0.96
C SER A 126 -6.47 2.58 2.24
N THR A 127 -6.75 3.23 3.38
CA THR A 127 -6.88 2.57 4.68
C THR A 127 -8.09 1.63 4.73
N MET A 128 -9.21 2.04 4.14
CA MET A 128 -10.40 1.19 3.98
C MET A 128 -10.10 0.00 3.07
N TYR A 129 -9.45 0.25 1.94
CA TYR A 129 -9.10 -0.77 0.95
C TYR A 129 -8.23 -1.87 1.58
N LEU A 130 -7.11 -1.49 2.21
CA LEU A 130 -6.19 -2.41 2.88
C LEU A 130 -6.89 -3.31 3.91
N GLN A 131 -7.82 -2.76 4.68
CA GLN A 131 -8.44 -3.49 5.79
C GLN A 131 -9.63 -4.34 5.37
N GLU A 132 -10.41 -3.90 4.38
CA GLU A 132 -11.75 -4.45 4.13
C GLU A 132 -11.96 -5.05 2.74
N ALA A 133 -11.18 -4.63 1.74
CA ALA A 133 -11.40 -4.99 0.34
C ALA A 133 -10.20 -5.71 -0.28
N LEU A 134 -8.97 -5.26 -0.04
CA LEU A 134 -7.77 -5.90 -0.58
C LEU A 134 -7.68 -7.36 -0.08
N PRO A 135 -7.55 -8.37 -0.96
CA PRO A 135 -7.55 -9.79 -0.59
C PRO A 135 -6.25 -10.28 0.04
N PHE A 136 -5.40 -9.37 0.53
CA PHE A 136 -4.15 -9.76 1.19
C PHE A 136 -4.33 -10.09 2.65
N ARG A 137 -3.54 -11.08 3.08
CA ARG A 137 -3.24 -11.28 4.48
C ARG A 137 -2.03 -10.42 4.85
N VAL A 138 -2.27 -9.26 5.44
CA VAL A 138 -1.19 -8.46 6.05
C VAL A 138 -0.73 -9.18 7.33
N ASN A 139 0.54 -9.54 7.45
CA ASN A 139 1.12 -10.11 8.67
C ASN A 139 1.74 -9.02 9.54
N LYS A 140 2.55 -8.14 8.95
CA LYS A 140 3.23 -7.05 9.65
C LYS A 140 3.36 -5.81 8.75
N MET A 141 3.37 -4.64 9.36
CA MET A 141 3.72 -3.37 8.72
C MET A 141 4.80 -2.70 9.58
N ILE A 142 6.03 -2.69 9.10
CA ILE A 142 7.20 -2.21 9.80
C ILE A 142 7.60 -0.87 9.17
N TYR A 143 7.60 0.19 9.96
CA TYR A 143 8.06 1.51 9.55
C TYR A 143 9.44 1.77 10.14
N LEU A 144 10.42 2.07 9.30
CA LEU A 144 11.79 2.41 9.69
C LEU A 144 12.02 3.91 9.46
N ASN A 145 12.92 4.51 10.24
CA ASN A 145 13.38 5.89 10.06
C ASN A 145 12.23 6.92 9.93
N MET A 146 11.15 6.73 10.70
CA MET A 146 9.95 7.54 10.56
C MET A 146 10.19 9.00 10.98
N PRO A 147 9.99 9.99 10.08
CA PRO A 147 10.15 11.39 10.45
C PRO A 147 8.97 11.89 11.29
N THR A 148 9.21 12.86 12.17
CA THR A 148 8.21 13.38 13.13
C THR A 148 6.91 13.85 12.48
N PHE A 149 6.96 14.43 11.27
CA PHE A 149 5.74 14.86 10.58
C PHE A 149 4.86 13.66 10.15
N PHE A 150 5.49 12.53 9.77
CA PHE A 150 4.77 11.32 9.40
C PHE A 150 4.22 10.61 10.63
N GLU A 151 4.93 10.63 11.75
CA GLU A 151 4.41 10.13 13.03
C GLU A 151 3.12 10.86 13.44
N LEU A 152 3.10 12.20 13.33
CA LEU A 152 1.91 13.00 13.61
C LEU A 152 0.75 12.63 12.68
N PHE A 153 1.02 12.50 11.38
CA PHE A 153 0.03 12.05 10.42
C PHE A 153 -0.51 10.65 10.76
N LEU A 154 0.37 9.70 11.08
CA LEU A 154 -0.03 8.32 11.38
C LEU A 154 -0.85 8.24 12.67
N LYS A 155 -0.53 9.08 13.66
CA LYS A 155 -1.34 9.24 14.88
C LYS A 155 -2.72 9.79 14.56
N ALA A 156 -2.85 10.78 13.68
CA ALA A 156 -4.14 11.28 13.22
C ALA A 156 -4.92 10.20 12.45
N ALA A 157 -4.26 9.52 11.51
CA ALA A 157 -4.84 8.43 10.71
C ALA A 157 -5.23 7.20 11.54
N SER A 158 -4.69 7.05 12.76
CA SER A 158 -4.97 5.90 13.64
C SER A 158 -6.45 5.70 13.98
N VAL A 159 -7.29 6.75 13.85
CA VAL A 159 -8.74 6.65 14.02
C VAL A 159 -9.40 5.78 12.94
N TRP A 160 -8.75 5.63 11.79
CA TRP A 160 -9.19 4.75 10.70
C TRP A 160 -8.70 3.31 10.90
N PHE A 161 -7.74 3.05 11.80
CA PHE A 161 -7.17 1.72 11.96
C PHE A 161 -8.03 0.87 12.90
N SER A 162 -8.36 -0.34 12.45
CA SER A 162 -8.90 -1.38 13.33
C SER A 162 -7.83 -1.85 14.32
N GLU A 163 -8.24 -2.37 15.47
CA GLU A 163 -7.32 -2.97 16.45
C GLU A 163 -6.45 -4.09 15.84
N LYS A 164 -7.02 -4.84 14.87
CA LYS A 164 -6.29 -5.86 14.10
C LYS A 164 -5.20 -5.27 13.20
N LEU A 165 -5.39 -4.07 12.67
CA LEU A 165 -4.37 -3.39 11.87
C LEU A 165 -3.31 -2.79 12.80
N LYS A 166 -3.73 -2.08 13.87
CA LYS A 166 -2.83 -1.49 14.86
C LYS A 166 -1.86 -2.51 15.45
N SER A 167 -2.33 -3.71 15.79
CA SER A 167 -1.48 -4.77 16.36
C SER A 167 -0.39 -5.30 15.41
N LYS A 168 -0.47 -4.97 14.12
CA LYS A 168 0.52 -5.37 13.11
C LYS A 168 1.54 -4.29 12.80
N ILE A 169 1.30 -3.07 13.25
CA ILE A 169 2.18 -1.93 13.02
C ILE A 169 3.34 -2.01 14.01
N LEU A 170 4.56 -1.87 13.51
CA LEU A 170 5.78 -1.72 14.29
C LEU A 170 6.52 -0.50 13.76
N MET A 171 6.91 0.43 14.64
CA MET A 171 7.61 1.65 14.27
C MET A 171 8.98 1.63 14.92
N LEU A 172 10.04 1.76 14.13
CA LEU A 172 11.42 1.68 14.55
C LEU A 172 12.20 2.87 14.02
N GLN A 173 13.23 3.27 14.78
CA GLN A 173 14.14 4.35 14.38
C GLN A 173 15.49 3.75 13.98
N LYS A 174 16.26 3.22 14.94
CA LYS A 174 17.62 2.72 14.69
C LYS A 174 17.77 1.22 14.85
N ASP A 175 17.17 0.65 15.90
CA ASP A 175 17.28 -0.77 16.20
C ASP A 175 16.26 -1.58 15.39
N LEU A 176 16.76 -2.52 14.58
CA LEU A 176 15.97 -3.41 13.73
C LEU A 176 15.70 -4.77 14.39
N THR A 177 16.30 -5.05 15.55
CA THR A 177 16.10 -6.31 16.28
C THR A 177 14.62 -6.64 16.47
N PRO A 178 13.74 -5.69 16.88
CA PRO A 178 12.32 -5.99 17.03
C PRO A 178 11.61 -6.36 15.72
N ALA A 179 12.11 -5.87 14.57
CA ALA A 179 11.57 -6.28 13.27
C ALA A 179 11.91 -7.75 13.00
N TYR A 180 13.17 -8.14 13.22
CA TYR A 180 13.68 -9.50 12.96
C TYR A 180 13.04 -10.54 13.89
N GLU A 181 12.82 -10.17 15.16
CA GLU A 181 12.08 -11.01 16.11
C GLU A 181 10.59 -11.14 15.72
N SER A 182 9.98 -10.08 15.18
CA SER A 182 8.55 -10.07 14.86
C SER A 182 8.17 -10.81 13.57
N VAL A 183 9.15 -11.03 12.68
CA VAL A 183 8.97 -11.75 11.41
C VAL A 183 10.14 -12.75 11.26
N PRO A 184 9.98 -14.00 11.72
CA PRO A 184 11.04 -15.00 11.65
C PRO A 184 11.60 -15.18 10.24
N GLY A 185 12.94 -15.14 10.12
CA GLY A 185 13.66 -15.22 8.85
C GLY A 185 13.77 -13.91 8.07
N LEU A 186 13.23 -12.79 8.58
CA LEU A 186 13.35 -11.49 7.91
C LEU A 186 14.81 -11.01 7.82
N GLU A 187 15.63 -11.24 8.85
CA GLU A 187 17.03 -10.80 8.89
C GLU A 187 17.84 -11.35 7.70
N GLU A 188 17.67 -12.63 7.36
CA GLU A 188 18.34 -13.27 6.22
C GLU A 188 17.90 -12.67 4.87
N LEU A 189 16.66 -12.19 4.78
CA LEU A 189 16.10 -11.61 3.55
C LEU A 189 16.42 -10.12 3.39
N MET A 190 16.68 -9.42 4.50
CA MET A 190 16.90 -7.98 4.48
C MET A 190 18.20 -7.60 3.79
N PRO A 191 18.24 -6.45 3.08
CA PRO A 191 19.44 -6.01 2.40
C PRO A 191 20.59 -5.71 3.36
N ALA A 192 21.82 -5.76 2.86
CA ALA A 192 23.03 -5.48 3.64
C ALA A 192 23.02 -4.08 4.30
N GLU A 193 22.38 -3.09 3.67
CA GLU A 193 22.21 -1.73 4.21
C GLU A 193 21.43 -1.69 5.54
N TYR A 194 20.70 -2.76 5.85
CA TYR A 194 19.92 -2.91 7.07
C TYR A 194 20.56 -3.93 8.03
N ASN A 195 21.84 -4.26 7.86
CA ASN A 195 22.53 -5.34 8.57
C ASN A 195 21.86 -6.71 8.36
N GLY A 196 21.18 -6.91 7.24
CA GLY A 196 20.59 -8.19 6.87
C GLY A 196 21.58 -9.12 6.15
N GLY A 197 21.17 -10.37 5.95
CA GLY A 197 21.98 -11.43 5.35
C GLY A 197 21.96 -11.48 3.81
N ASN A 198 21.22 -10.59 3.15
CA ASN A 198 21.07 -10.58 1.69
C ASN A 198 22.08 -9.64 1.02
N CYS A 199 22.08 -9.63 -0.32
CA CYS A 199 22.80 -8.65 -1.13
C CYS A 199 22.24 -7.22 -0.96
N SER A 200 22.85 -6.24 -1.62
CA SER A 200 22.37 -4.86 -1.54
C SER A 200 20.94 -4.72 -2.08
N PHE A 201 20.20 -3.70 -1.62
CA PHE A 201 18.85 -3.47 -2.09
C PHE A 201 18.80 -3.24 -3.60
N GLU A 202 19.82 -2.58 -4.14
CA GLU A 202 20.00 -2.35 -5.58
C GLU A 202 20.11 -3.67 -6.35
N GLU A 203 20.91 -4.62 -5.89
CA GLU A 203 21.05 -5.94 -6.51
C GLU A 203 19.75 -6.76 -6.42
N ILE A 204 19.00 -6.65 -5.32
CA ILE A 204 17.68 -7.27 -5.18
C ILE A 204 16.72 -6.71 -6.24
N CYS A 205 16.68 -5.38 -6.40
CA CYS A 205 15.87 -4.72 -7.43
C CYS A 205 16.24 -5.19 -8.84
N GLU A 206 17.53 -5.24 -9.18
CA GLU A 206 17.98 -5.70 -10.50
C GLU A 206 17.63 -7.16 -10.79
N LYS A 207 17.72 -8.04 -9.78
CA LYS A 207 17.25 -9.42 -9.89
C LYS A 207 15.74 -9.47 -10.12
N ASN A 208 14.97 -8.74 -9.33
CA ASN A 208 13.52 -8.72 -9.42
C ASN A 208 13.01 -8.12 -10.74
N ILE A 209 13.66 -7.08 -11.28
CA ILE A 209 13.34 -6.53 -12.62
C ILE A 209 13.45 -7.64 -13.68
N LYS A 210 14.48 -8.49 -13.61
CA LYS A 210 14.68 -9.60 -14.54
C LYS A 210 13.67 -10.74 -14.34
N GLU A 211 13.24 -11.00 -13.12
CA GLU A 211 12.21 -12.03 -12.86
C GLU A 211 10.82 -11.54 -13.26
N PHE A 212 10.49 -10.29 -12.93
CA PHE A 212 9.21 -9.67 -13.27
C PHE A 212 9.02 -9.47 -14.77
N SER A 213 10.09 -9.27 -15.54
CA SER A 213 9.98 -9.20 -17.02
C SER A 213 9.55 -10.53 -17.66
N LYS A 214 9.62 -11.64 -16.91
CA LYS A 214 9.14 -12.97 -17.35
C LYS A 214 7.68 -13.19 -17.02
N ILE A 215 7.01 -12.28 -16.28
CA ILE A 215 5.60 -12.41 -15.94
C ILE A 215 4.77 -12.43 -17.23
N PRO A 216 3.92 -13.45 -17.43
CA PRO A 216 2.99 -13.48 -18.54
C PRO A 216 2.01 -12.30 -18.48
N LYS A 217 1.81 -11.62 -19.62
CA LYS A 217 0.88 -10.48 -19.74
C LYS A 217 -0.54 -10.81 -19.25
N ASN A 218 -0.98 -12.06 -19.38
CA ASN A 218 -2.30 -12.50 -18.93
C ASN A 218 -2.49 -12.50 -17.41
N TYR A 219 -1.44 -12.36 -16.59
CA TYR A 219 -1.59 -12.19 -15.13
C TYR A 219 -2.35 -10.91 -14.77
N LEU A 220 -2.23 -9.87 -15.60
CA LEU A 220 -2.91 -8.59 -15.42
C LEU A 220 -4.05 -8.37 -16.41
N ASP A 221 -4.33 -9.36 -17.27
CA ASP A 221 -5.41 -9.32 -18.27
C ASP A 221 -6.73 -9.80 -17.68
N PHE A 222 -7.26 -9.01 -16.74
CA PHE A 222 -8.58 -9.23 -16.17
C PHE A 222 -9.27 -7.90 -15.88
N GLY A 223 -10.60 -7.91 -16.00
CA GLY A 223 -11.47 -6.79 -15.63
C GLY A 223 -12.47 -7.20 -14.56
N ILE A 224 -12.99 -6.21 -13.84
CA ILE A 224 -14.03 -6.40 -12.83
C ILE A 224 -15.21 -5.51 -13.21
N SER A 225 -16.39 -6.11 -13.32
CA SER A 225 -17.65 -5.40 -13.56
C SER A 225 -18.70 -5.90 -12.59
N VAL A 226 -19.47 -5.00 -11.98
CA VAL A 226 -20.57 -5.34 -11.09
C VAL A 226 -21.87 -4.73 -11.59
N ASP A 227 -22.90 -5.56 -11.71
CA ASP A 227 -24.28 -5.10 -11.97
C ASP A 227 -24.95 -4.77 -10.62
N GLU A 228 -24.90 -3.50 -10.23
CA GLU A 228 -25.44 -3.02 -8.97
C GLU A 228 -26.97 -3.19 -8.86
N ALA A 229 -27.69 -3.30 -9.98
CA ALA A 229 -29.13 -3.56 -9.98
C ALA A 229 -29.46 -4.98 -9.50
N LYS A 230 -28.53 -5.93 -9.70
CA LYS A 230 -28.68 -7.33 -9.27
C LYS A 230 -28.08 -7.62 -7.89
N ARG A 231 -27.41 -6.64 -7.26
CA ARG A 231 -26.75 -6.86 -5.97
C ARG A 231 -27.78 -7.11 -4.86
N PRO A 232 -27.70 -8.24 -4.14
CA PRO A 232 -28.53 -8.51 -2.97
C PRO A 232 -28.42 -7.40 -1.92
N SER A 233 -29.52 -7.13 -1.20
CA SER A 233 -29.57 -6.05 -0.20
C SER A 233 -28.63 -6.29 0.99
N ASP A 234 -28.39 -7.55 1.35
CA ASP A 234 -27.47 -7.99 2.40
C ASP A 234 -25.99 -7.94 1.96
N SER A 235 -25.70 -7.84 0.66
CA SER A 235 -24.37 -7.63 0.09
C SER A 235 -24.03 -6.15 -0.20
N LYS A 236 -24.86 -5.21 0.29
CA LYS A 236 -24.62 -3.75 0.18
C LYS A 236 -24.00 -3.21 1.45
N ASN A 237 -23.20 -2.13 1.31
CA ASN A 237 -22.62 -1.37 2.43
C ASN A 237 -21.86 -2.24 3.45
N LEU A 238 -21.15 -3.26 2.96
CA LEU A 238 -20.45 -4.23 3.78
C LEU A 238 -19.16 -3.68 4.45
N MET A 239 -18.67 -2.54 3.96
CA MET A 239 -17.51 -1.82 4.50
C MET A 239 -17.92 -0.89 5.65
N ARG A 240 -17.01 -0.67 6.61
CA ARG A 240 -17.25 0.25 7.72
C ARG A 240 -17.31 1.69 7.24
N VAL A 241 -17.95 2.55 8.04
CA VAL A 241 -17.93 4.00 7.84
C VAL A 241 -16.67 4.58 8.47
N TYR A 242 -15.90 5.30 7.66
CA TYR A 242 -14.70 6.01 8.10
C TYR A 242 -15.02 7.50 8.21
N LYS A 243 -14.81 8.08 9.40
CA LYS A 243 -15.04 9.51 9.64
C LYS A 243 -13.98 10.34 8.90
N ASP A 244 -14.38 11.50 8.40
CA ASP A 244 -13.41 12.48 7.91
C ASP A 244 -12.59 13.03 9.07
N LEU A 245 -11.30 13.21 8.82
CA LEU A 245 -10.41 13.92 9.74
C LEU A 245 -10.53 15.43 9.49
N SER A 246 -10.38 16.25 10.53
CA SER A 246 -10.42 17.70 10.35
C SER A 246 -9.23 18.16 9.49
N PRO A 247 -9.40 19.20 8.64
CA PRO A 247 -8.31 19.76 7.84
C PRO A 247 -7.11 20.23 8.68
N GLU A 248 -7.37 20.67 9.92
CA GLU A 248 -6.37 21.09 10.90
C GLU A 248 -5.49 19.91 11.37
N LEU A 249 -6.10 18.74 11.61
CA LEU A 249 -5.39 17.51 11.97
C LEU A 249 -4.54 16.95 10.82
N MET A 250 -4.91 17.25 9.58
CA MET A 250 -4.22 16.78 8.37
C MET A 250 -3.18 17.77 7.83
N GLY A 251 -2.99 18.92 8.49
CA GLY A 251 -2.00 19.92 8.08
C GLY A 251 -2.35 20.69 6.81
N ILE A 252 -3.62 20.68 6.38
CA ILE A 252 -4.12 21.41 5.20
C ILE A 252 -4.54 22.84 5.58
N SER A 253 -4.72 23.15 6.86
CA SER A 253 -4.95 24.51 7.34
C SER A 253 -3.66 25.33 7.29
N GLY A 254 -3.25 25.76 6.11
CA GLY A 254 -2.36 26.91 5.97
C GLY A 254 -3.11 28.17 6.40
N ASN A 255 -2.44 29.06 7.14
CA ASN A 255 -2.92 30.44 7.31
C ASN A 255 -2.84 31.14 5.95
N TYR A 256 -3.90 31.05 5.15
CA TYR A 256 -4.07 31.93 4.00
C TYR A 256 -4.33 33.33 4.55
N VAL A 257 -3.29 34.15 4.63
CA VAL A 257 -3.47 35.61 4.69
C VAL A 257 -4.00 35.99 3.32
N LYS A 258 -5.26 36.41 3.23
CA LYS A 258 -5.75 37.11 2.05
C LYS A 258 -4.83 38.32 1.87
N ILE A 259 -4.14 38.40 0.74
CA ILE A 259 -3.58 39.66 0.30
C ILE A 259 -4.81 40.54 0.03
N GLU A 260 -5.03 41.54 0.87
CA GLU A 260 -6.00 42.57 0.57
C GLU A 260 -5.52 43.26 -0.72
N ASP A 261 -6.40 43.32 -1.71
CA ASP A 261 -6.17 44.07 -2.94
C ASP A 261 -6.05 45.56 -2.55
N GLU A 262 -4.83 46.05 -2.34
CA GLU A 262 -4.56 47.49 -2.27
C GLU A 262 -4.53 48.05 -3.71
N ILE A 263 -5.51 48.90 -3.98
CA ILE A 263 -5.60 49.84 -5.13
C ILE A 263 -4.67 51.02 -4.88
#